data_AF-A0A1F5NA00-F1
#
_entry.id   AF-A0A1F5NA00-F1
#
_cell.length_a   1.000
_cell.length_b   1.000
_cell.length_c   1.000
_cell.angle_alpha   90.00
_cell.angle_beta   90.00
_cell.angle_gamma   90.00
#
_symmetry.space_group_name_H-M   'P 1'
#
loop_
_entity.id
_entity.type
_entity.pdbx_description
1 polymer ?
#
loop_
_entity_poly.entity_id
_entity_poly.type
_entity_poly.pdbx_seq_one_letter_code
_entity_poly.pdbx_strand_id
1 'polypeptide(L)'
;MTNDYNMYYNINIINKENMKKFAILGGLFLVAGVALAAVSVSVGPTSLVTSATAVAADSEKAVIEFTFTADAAETLSSVAVTVDSATAVSADLANVSVFMDDGDGSFDSGDMLAGSNTTVNIGSVTTVTTASNNAAGKFFVVLKTAATGWASPDSVTVTLATDGIVTSANSPTVVAVTTAAINADSAGPVLTTAVAQNTGGTAALEAGDRVLLTFGEATNKATIDAANIDTVLVLNNTHSWKDGAGALGSATWNTAGTELVIVLSAGTSVPTVAVGDTVTVTGSVIKDAANNNATGDPAITGDFGGTVVTPPSDDDDEDGDEEEEETGKNCGQGIRNGRLYKIGDSPTVYLAAACRLKPFRGAAVFHARGHKFQNITVLASAPTGIPVTDLPALPAGGTLVQGTDATVWFVTNKGKKKGFTSENAFRRLGFAFGQVKKISDSDLGTMSTDAAITENDSHPDGSIIKCGNSAAVFEVKNNTRFPFPSASVFEERGHSFSHLVVVDCGRFAYVIGLPISNVNQ
;
A
#
# COMPACT_ATOMS: atom_id res chain seq x y z
N MET A 1 -16.89 -25.53 -72.42
CA MET A 1 -17.76 -24.39 -72.06
C MET A 1 -18.03 -24.57 -70.58
N THR A 2 -17.38 -23.93 -69.64
CA THR A 2 -16.79 -22.58 -69.57
C THR A 2 -15.66 -22.66 -68.54
N ASN A 3 -14.52 -22.02 -68.79
CA ASN A 3 -13.38 -22.01 -67.86
C ASN A 3 -12.70 -20.64 -67.90
N ASP A 4 -12.20 -20.23 -66.73
CA ASP A 4 -11.02 -19.36 -66.51
C ASP A 4 -11.13 -17.86 -66.84
N TYR A 5 -10.37 -16.91 -66.29
CA TYR A 5 -9.68 -16.66 -65.01
C TYR A 5 -9.01 -15.25 -65.22
N ASN A 6 -9.00 -14.37 -64.21
CA ASN A 6 -7.98 -13.34 -63.88
C ASN A 6 -7.58 -12.12 -64.77
N MET A 7 -7.63 -10.95 -64.09
CA MET A 7 -6.57 -9.92 -63.84
C MET A 7 -6.11 -8.86 -64.87
N TYR A 8 -6.46 -7.60 -64.51
CA TYR A 8 -5.62 -6.39 -64.23
C TYR A 8 -4.62 -5.74 -65.23
N TYR A 9 -4.55 -4.40 -65.08
CA TYR A 9 -3.47 -3.40 -65.35
C TYR A 9 -3.41 -2.76 -66.77
N ASN A 10 -3.13 -1.45 -67.02
CA ASN A 10 -2.70 -0.28 -66.23
C ASN A 10 -2.68 1.03 -67.09
N ILE A 11 -2.54 2.20 -66.43
CA ILE A 11 -1.80 3.44 -66.82
C ILE A 11 -2.51 4.66 -67.48
N ASN A 12 -2.45 5.76 -66.71
CA ASN A 12 -2.57 7.20 -67.01
C ASN A 12 -1.41 7.76 -67.86
N ILE A 13 -1.64 8.74 -68.75
CA ILE A 13 -0.74 9.91 -68.95
C ILE A 13 -1.55 11.18 -69.30
N ILE A 14 -1.30 12.24 -68.52
CA ILE A 14 -1.78 13.63 -68.62
C ILE A 14 -0.98 14.39 -69.68
N ASN A 15 -1.59 15.36 -70.39
CA ASN A 15 -0.83 16.41 -71.09
C ASN A 15 -1.41 17.81 -70.80
N LYS A 16 -0.53 18.74 -70.45
CA LYS A 16 -0.79 20.09 -69.93
C LYS A 16 -0.03 21.08 -70.81
N GLU A 17 -0.69 22.15 -71.28
CA GLU A 17 -0.20 23.55 -71.29
C GLU A 17 -0.70 24.45 -72.46
N ASN A 18 -1.08 25.68 -72.05
CA ASN A 18 -1.05 26.98 -72.76
C ASN A 18 -2.21 27.40 -73.70
N MET A 19 -3.14 28.25 -73.21
CA MET A 19 -3.00 29.72 -73.32
C MET A 19 -4.13 30.53 -72.63
N LYS A 20 -3.63 31.51 -71.86
CA LYS A 20 -4.19 32.66 -71.14
C LYS A 20 -5.29 33.56 -71.79
N LYS A 21 -6.18 34.02 -70.87
CA LYS A 21 -6.83 35.36 -70.71
C LYS A 21 -8.06 35.73 -71.57
N PHE A 22 -9.22 35.87 -70.91
CA PHE A 22 -10.02 37.13 -70.82
C PHE A 22 -11.09 36.97 -69.73
N ALA A 23 -11.33 38.01 -68.94
CA ALA A 23 -12.28 38.03 -67.83
C ALA A 23 -13.34 39.13 -68.04
N ILE A 24 -14.54 38.90 -67.45
CA ILE A 24 -15.46 39.85 -66.78
C ILE A 24 -16.92 39.90 -67.31
N LEU A 25 -17.85 39.88 -66.31
CA LEU A 25 -19.28 40.23 -66.26
C LEU A 25 -20.28 39.15 -66.76
N GLY A 26 -21.26 38.66 -65.99
CA GLY A 26 -21.81 39.04 -64.69
C GLY A 26 -23.28 38.59 -64.65
N GLY A 27 -23.62 37.61 -63.79
CA GLY A 27 -24.97 37.08 -63.65
C GLY A 27 -25.08 36.27 -62.36
N LEU A 28 -25.26 36.98 -61.24
CA LEU A 28 -25.35 36.43 -59.89
C LEU A 28 -26.76 35.85 -59.67
N PHE A 29 -26.94 34.54 -59.84
CA PHE A 29 -28.09 33.81 -59.31
C PHE A 29 -27.75 33.39 -57.87
N LEU A 30 -28.23 34.14 -56.88
CA LEU A 30 -28.18 33.76 -55.47
C LEU A 30 -29.19 32.63 -55.24
N VAL A 31 -28.74 31.39 -55.31
CA VAL A 31 -29.42 30.28 -54.66
C VAL A 31 -29.03 30.37 -53.19
N ALA A 32 -29.94 30.84 -52.35
CA ALA A 32 -29.78 30.75 -50.90
C ALA A 32 -29.74 29.27 -50.52
N GLY A 33 -28.53 28.73 -50.35
CA GLY A 33 -28.36 27.47 -49.65
C GLY A 33 -28.83 27.68 -48.22
N VAL A 34 -29.88 26.98 -47.81
CA VAL A 34 -30.17 26.79 -46.38
C VAL A 34 -28.96 26.08 -45.78
N ALA A 35 -28.16 26.81 -45.02
CA ALA A 35 -27.12 26.21 -44.19
C ALA A 35 -27.82 25.31 -43.18
N LEU A 36 -27.59 23.99 -43.27
CA LEU A 36 -27.91 23.08 -42.18
C LEU A 36 -26.99 23.46 -41.02
N ALA A 37 -27.56 24.06 -39.98
CA ALA A 37 -26.85 24.33 -38.74
C ALA A 37 -26.35 22.99 -38.18
N ALA A 38 -25.04 22.81 -38.15
CA ALA A 38 -24.43 21.62 -37.58
C ALA A 38 -24.13 21.92 -36.11
N VAL A 39 -24.82 21.20 -35.22
CA VAL A 39 -24.56 21.20 -33.78
C VAL A 39 -23.23 20.49 -33.54
N SER A 40 -22.26 21.19 -32.96
CA SER A 40 -21.00 20.57 -32.54
C SER A 40 -21.04 20.26 -31.05
N VAL A 41 -20.78 19.02 -30.66
CA VAL A 41 -20.35 18.71 -29.28
C VAL A 41 -18.84 18.92 -29.28
N SER A 42 -18.37 20.07 -28.79
CA SER A 42 -16.98 20.51 -29.01
C SER A 42 -15.94 19.74 -28.19
N VAL A 43 -16.38 18.93 -27.23
CA VAL A 43 -15.57 17.93 -26.50
C VAL A 43 -16.49 16.77 -26.15
N GLY A 44 -16.17 15.56 -26.60
CA GLY A 44 -16.95 14.35 -26.28
C GLY A 44 -17.04 14.10 -24.77
N PRO A 45 -17.92 13.21 -24.31
CA PRO A 45 -18.08 12.92 -22.89
C PRO A 45 -16.76 12.46 -22.26
N THR A 46 -16.35 13.12 -21.19
CA THR A 46 -15.15 12.78 -20.41
C THR A 46 -15.58 12.08 -19.12
N SER A 47 -14.97 10.93 -18.83
CA SER A 47 -15.17 10.26 -17.55
C SER A 47 -14.48 11.07 -16.45
N LEU A 48 -15.26 11.49 -15.45
CA LEU A 48 -14.74 12.13 -14.23
C LEU A 48 -14.22 11.08 -13.24
N VAL A 49 -14.57 9.81 -13.44
CA VAL A 49 -14.19 8.68 -12.58
C VAL A 49 -13.41 7.67 -13.40
N THR A 50 -12.09 7.86 -13.47
CA THR A 50 -11.16 7.06 -14.28
C THR A 50 -10.73 5.75 -13.62
N SER A 51 -11.05 5.57 -12.33
CA SER A 51 -10.90 4.34 -11.56
C SER A 51 -12.04 4.22 -10.55
N ALA A 52 -12.43 2.99 -10.20
CA ALA A 52 -13.51 2.75 -9.24
C ALA A 52 -13.34 3.58 -7.96
N THR A 53 -14.37 4.36 -7.61
CA THR A 53 -14.35 5.28 -6.47
C THR A 53 -15.46 4.91 -5.50
N ALA A 54 -15.13 4.81 -4.20
CA ALA A 54 -16.10 4.59 -3.13
C ALA A 54 -16.96 5.84 -2.90
N VAL A 55 -18.27 5.63 -2.70
CA VAL A 55 -19.28 6.67 -2.56
C VAL A 55 -20.24 6.29 -1.44
N ALA A 56 -20.61 7.24 -0.58
CA ALA A 56 -21.53 7.03 0.54
C ALA A 56 -22.91 6.55 0.07
N ALA A 57 -23.68 5.93 0.98
CA ALA A 57 -25.13 5.84 0.82
C ALA A 57 -25.78 7.25 0.78
N ASP A 58 -26.90 7.37 0.06
CA ASP A 58 -27.64 8.62 -0.17
C ASP A 58 -26.83 9.80 -0.73
N SER A 59 -25.75 9.53 -1.49
CA SER A 59 -24.87 10.58 -1.99
C SER A 59 -24.80 10.64 -3.51
N GLU A 60 -24.55 11.85 -4.00
CA GLU A 60 -24.46 12.16 -5.43
C GLU A 60 -23.00 12.19 -5.87
N LYS A 61 -22.74 11.60 -7.03
CA LYS A 61 -21.42 11.64 -7.66
C LYS A 61 -21.55 11.96 -9.14
N ALA A 62 -20.94 13.06 -9.57
CA ALA A 62 -20.72 13.31 -10.99
C ALA A 62 -19.77 12.27 -11.56
N VAL A 63 -20.23 11.56 -12.58
CA VAL A 63 -19.52 10.44 -13.20
C VAL A 63 -18.98 10.79 -14.57
N ILE A 64 -19.69 11.65 -15.30
CA ILE A 64 -19.35 12.03 -16.68
C ILE A 64 -19.63 13.52 -16.87
N GLU A 65 -18.72 14.23 -17.52
CA GLU A 65 -18.95 15.60 -18.00
C GLU A 65 -19.03 15.63 -19.53
N PHE A 66 -19.80 16.57 -20.08
CA PHE A 66 -19.79 16.88 -21.51
C PHE A 66 -20.10 18.36 -21.73
N THR A 67 -19.68 18.90 -22.88
CA THR A 67 -20.00 20.29 -23.26
C THR A 67 -20.93 20.29 -24.46
N PHE A 68 -22.09 20.91 -24.28
CA PHE A 68 -23.06 21.13 -25.34
C PHE A 68 -22.84 22.53 -25.93
N THR A 69 -22.55 22.61 -27.23
CA THR A 69 -22.57 23.89 -27.94
C THR A 69 -23.69 23.86 -28.97
N ALA A 70 -24.50 24.93 -29.00
CA ALA A 70 -25.69 25.02 -29.83
C ALA A 70 -25.67 26.31 -30.64
N ASP A 71 -26.21 26.27 -31.86
CA ASP A 71 -26.62 27.48 -32.57
C ASP A 71 -27.92 28.02 -31.92
N ALA A 72 -28.17 29.31 -32.07
CA ALA A 72 -29.23 30.00 -31.36
C ALA A 72 -30.60 29.29 -31.54
N ALA A 73 -31.24 28.97 -30.41
CA ALA A 73 -32.54 28.29 -30.22
C ALA A 73 -32.51 26.77 -30.00
N GLU A 74 -31.36 26.11 -30.09
CA GLU A 74 -31.27 24.70 -29.69
C GLU A 74 -31.11 24.50 -28.18
N THR A 75 -31.73 23.43 -27.68
CA THR A 75 -31.71 23.06 -26.26
C THR A 75 -31.45 21.58 -26.09
N LEU A 76 -30.78 21.22 -24.99
CA LEU A 76 -30.64 19.83 -24.57
C LEU A 76 -32.02 19.27 -24.24
N SER A 77 -32.39 18.14 -24.86
CA SER A 77 -33.69 17.50 -24.69
C SER A 77 -33.62 16.25 -23.81
N SER A 78 -32.59 15.42 -23.99
CA SER A 78 -32.36 14.29 -23.09
C SER A 78 -30.92 13.80 -23.12
N VAL A 79 -30.55 13.08 -22.05
CA VAL A 79 -29.32 12.30 -21.93
C VAL A 79 -29.68 10.86 -21.58
N ALA A 80 -29.15 9.90 -22.33
CA ALA A 80 -29.39 8.48 -22.15
C ALA A 80 -28.10 7.75 -21.76
N VAL A 81 -28.18 7.00 -20.67
CA VAL A 81 -27.06 6.24 -20.11
C VAL A 81 -27.44 4.79 -19.91
N THR A 82 -26.47 3.89 -19.92
CA THR A 82 -26.59 2.53 -19.43
C THR A 82 -25.78 2.42 -18.15
N VAL A 83 -26.38 1.88 -17.10
CA VAL A 83 -25.68 1.53 -15.87
C VAL A 83 -25.53 0.02 -15.86
N ASP A 84 -24.30 -0.47 -15.80
CA ASP A 84 -23.98 -1.89 -15.82
C ASP A 84 -23.33 -2.31 -14.50
N SER A 85 -23.68 -3.49 -14.00
CA SER A 85 -23.07 -4.06 -12.81
C SER A 85 -23.13 -5.59 -12.86
N ALA A 86 -22.23 -6.25 -12.12
CA ALA A 86 -22.25 -7.69 -11.97
C ALA A 86 -23.30 -8.15 -10.94
N THR A 87 -23.49 -7.39 -9.84
CA THR A 87 -24.39 -7.80 -8.74
C THR A 87 -25.31 -6.71 -8.23
N ALA A 88 -25.04 -5.42 -8.50
CA ALA A 88 -25.94 -4.33 -8.11
C ALA A 88 -27.29 -4.39 -8.86
N VAL A 89 -28.36 -3.99 -8.18
CA VAL A 89 -29.73 -3.96 -8.68
C VAL A 89 -30.27 -2.52 -8.76
N SER A 90 -31.36 -2.30 -9.49
CA SER A 90 -31.96 -0.96 -9.62
C SER A 90 -32.34 -0.30 -8.30
N ALA A 91 -32.65 -1.08 -7.25
CA ALA A 91 -32.99 -0.56 -5.93
C ALA A 91 -31.78 0.05 -5.19
N ASP A 92 -30.55 -0.28 -5.63
CA ASP A 92 -29.31 0.24 -5.06
C ASP A 92 -29.05 1.70 -5.50
N LEU A 93 -29.79 2.21 -6.49
CA LEU A 93 -29.62 3.54 -7.07
C LEU A 93 -30.92 4.36 -6.90
N ALA A 94 -30.78 5.61 -6.45
CA ALA A 94 -31.93 6.48 -6.19
C ALA A 94 -32.39 7.23 -7.45
N ASN A 95 -31.44 7.75 -8.23
CA ASN A 95 -31.70 8.41 -9.50
C ASN A 95 -30.42 8.57 -10.33
N VAL A 96 -30.61 8.81 -11.62
CA VAL A 96 -29.62 9.45 -12.48
C VAL A 96 -30.12 10.84 -12.85
N SER A 97 -29.25 11.82 -12.75
CA SER A 97 -29.57 13.23 -12.96
C SER A 97 -28.58 13.88 -13.92
N VAL A 98 -29.02 14.95 -14.57
CA VAL A 98 -28.19 15.82 -15.40
C VAL A 98 -28.20 17.20 -14.77
N PHE A 99 -27.03 17.76 -14.54
CA PHE A 99 -26.84 19.11 -14.02
C PHE A 99 -26.16 19.98 -15.07
N MET A 100 -26.52 21.26 -15.09
CA MET A 100 -25.86 22.30 -15.87
C MET A 100 -24.90 23.04 -14.95
N ASP A 101 -23.66 23.15 -15.40
CA ASP A 101 -22.57 23.89 -14.74
C ASP A 101 -22.93 25.37 -14.60
N ASP A 102 -22.66 25.95 -13.43
CA ASP A 102 -22.93 27.37 -13.16
C ASP A 102 -21.84 28.33 -13.72
N GLY A 103 -20.81 27.77 -14.36
CA GLY A 103 -19.72 28.48 -15.01
C GLY A 103 -18.36 28.32 -14.32
N ASP A 104 -18.29 27.61 -13.19
CA ASP A 104 -17.05 27.37 -12.45
C ASP A 104 -16.24 26.15 -12.97
N GLY A 105 -16.88 25.29 -13.76
CA GLY A 105 -16.29 24.10 -14.36
C GLY A 105 -16.23 22.86 -13.48
N SER A 106 -16.78 22.86 -12.27
CA SER A 106 -16.74 21.79 -11.27
C SER A 106 -18.15 21.36 -10.84
N PHE A 107 -18.33 20.07 -10.50
CA PHE A 107 -19.63 19.64 -9.96
C PHE A 107 -19.78 19.99 -8.49
N ASP A 108 -20.73 20.87 -8.13
CA ASP A 108 -21.06 21.22 -6.75
C ASP A 108 -22.52 21.68 -6.55
N SER A 109 -22.83 22.27 -5.38
CA SER A 109 -24.18 22.71 -5.01
C SER A 109 -24.72 23.92 -5.78
N GLY A 110 -23.86 24.66 -6.48
CA GLY A 110 -24.21 25.79 -7.34
C GLY A 110 -24.82 25.36 -8.68
N ASP A 111 -24.57 24.12 -9.09
CA ASP A 111 -25.05 23.58 -10.35
C ASP A 111 -26.57 23.44 -10.42
N MET A 112 -27.11 23.73 -11.60
CA MET A 112 -28.55 23.72 -11.81
C MET A 112 -29.03 22.37 -12.31
N LEU A 113 -30.00 21.76 -11.63
CA LEU A 113 -30.61 20.51 -12.08
C LEU A 113 -31.33 20.71 -13.44
N ALA A 114 -30.81 20.07 -14.48
CA ALA A 114 -31.38 20.11 -15.83
C ALA A 114 -32.48 19.05 -16.02
N GLY A 115 -32.37 17.90 -15.36
CA GLY A 115 -33.35 16.82 -15.37
C GLY A 115 -32.95 15.64 -14.50
N SER A 116 -33.90 14.80 -14.08
CA SER A 116 -33.61 13.56 -13.35
C SER A 116 -34.56 12.43 -13.72
N ASN A 117 -34.11 11.20 -13.51
CA ASN A 117 -34.92 10.00 -13.60
C ASN A 117 -34.68 9.12 -12.36
N THR A 118 -35.73 8.87 -11.59
CA THR A 118 -35.69 8.05 -10.36
C THR A 118 -35.72 6.55 -10.63
N THR A 119 -36.02 6.13 -11.87
CA THR A 119 -35.92 4.73 -12.28
C THR A 119 -34.59 4.52 -12.98
N VAL A 120 -33.63 3.92 -12.28
CA VAL A 120 -32.33 3.57 -12.86
C VAL A 120 -32.34 2.11 -13.27
N ASN A 121 -32.28 1.84 -14.57
CA ASN A 121 -32.23 0.48 -15.08
C ASN A 121 -30.77 -0.02 -15.10
N ILE A 122 -30.53 -1.22 -14.55
CA ILE A 122 -29.25 -1.93 -14.70
C ILE A 122 -29.29 -2.77 -15.98
N GLY A 123 -28.23 -2.72 -16.80
CA GLY A 123 -28.11 -3.49 -18.04
C GLY A 123 -28.97 -2.99 -19.21
N SER A 124 -29.68 -1.87 -19.04
CA SER A 124 -30.50 -1.27 -20.10
C SER A 124 -30.52 0.25 -20.00
N VAL A 125 -30.93 0.90 -21.10
CA VAL A 125 -30.87 2.35 -21.22
C VAL A 125 -31.85 3.02 -20.23
N THR A 126 -31.32 3.98 -19.49
CA THR A 126 -32.09 4.94 -18.70
C THR A 126 -31.97 6.31 -19.37
N THR A 127 -33.11 6.92 -19.70
CA THR A 127 -33.15 8.26 -20.33
C THR A 127 -33.56 9.31 -19.30
N VAL A 128 -32.76 10.36 -19.18
CA VAL A 128 -33.06 11.56 -18.41
C VAL A 128 -33.53 12.65 -19.37
N THR A 129 -34.81 13.02 -19.25
CA THR A 129 -35.36 14.15 -20.00
C THR A 129 -34.98 15.46 -19.31
N THR A 130 -34.50 16.43 -20.08
CA THR A 130 -34.08 17.74 -19.56
C THR A 130 -35.12 18.82 -19.87
N ALA A 131 -35.18 19.86 -19.03
CA ALA A 131 -36.10 20.98 -19.23
C ALA A 131 -35.77 21.80 -20.49
N SER A 132 -36.78 22.47 -21.07
CA SER A 132 -36.73 23.14 -22.39
C SER A 132 -35.85 24.41 -22.47
N ASN A 133 -35.02 24.71 -21.47
CA ASN A 133 -34.21 25.93 -21.38
C ASN A 133 -32.71 25.67 -21.15
N ASN A 134 -32.27 24.42 -21.28
CA ASN A 134 -30.86 24.05 -21.18
C ASN A 134 -30.12 24.44 -22.47
N ALA A 135 -29.67 25.70 -22.51
CA ALA A 135 -28.88 26.26 -23.59
C ALA A 135 -27.46 25.67 -23.62
N ALA A 136 -26.61 26.16 -24.54
CA ALA A 136 -25.21 25.77 -24.61
C ALA A 136 -24.50 25.97 -23.25
N GLY A 137 -23.70 24.97 -22.85
CA GLY A 137 -23.01 24.95 -21.56
C GLY A 137 -22.33 23.61 -21.27
N LYS A 138 -21.65 23.54 -20.13
CA LYS A 138 -21.12 22.28 -19.59
C LYS A 138 -22.22 21.59 -18.77
N PHE A 139 -22.26 20.27 -18.86
CA PHE A 139 -23.21 19.43 -18.13
C PHE A 139 -22.50 18.26 -17.45
N PHE A 140 -23.06 17.85 -16.31
CA PHE A 140 -22.64 16.69 -15.54
C PHE A 140 -23.74 15.63 -15.52
N VAL A 141 -23.38 14.39 -15.81
CA VAL A 141 -24.20 13.22 -15.49
C VAL A 141 -23.84 12.78 -14.08
N VAL A 142 -24.85 12.71 -13.22
CA VAL A 142 -24.71 12.44 -11.79
C VAL A 142 -25.50 11.20 -11.44
N LEU A 143 -24.88 10.27 -10.73
CA LEU A 143 -25.54 9.09 -10.19
C LEU A 143 -25.69 9.25 -8.68
N LYS A 144 -26.89 8.96 -8.16
CA LYS A 144 -27.19 8.97 -6.72
C LYS A 144 -27.36 7.56 -6.18
N THR A 145 -26.61 7.21 -5.14
CA THR A 145 -26.78 5.94 -4.42
C THR A 145 -28.07 5.95 -3.58
N ALA A 146 -28.68 4.79 -3.37
CA ALA A 146 -29.87 4.67 -2.52
C ALA A 146 -29.54 4.93 -1.04
N ALA A 147 -30.52 5.47 -0.30
CA ALA A 147 -30.36 5.80 1.11
C ALA A 147 -30.20 4.58 2.03
N THR A 148 -30.68 3.41 1.61
CA THR A 148 -30.56 2.16 2.37
C THR A 148 -29.16 1.53 2.29
N GLY A 149 -28.25 2.09 1.49
CA GLY A 149 -26.98 1.45 1.15
C GLY A 149 -27.18 0.21 0.28
N TRP A 150 -26.09 -0.36 -0.21
CA TRP A 150 -26.12 -1.58 -1.02
C TRP A 150 -25.94 -2.78 -0.11
N ALA A 151 -26.67 -3.87 -0.35
CA ALA A 151 -26.61 -5.06 0.50
C ALA A 151 -25.22 -5.73 0.51
N SER A 152 -24.39 -5.48 -0.51
CA SER A 152 -23.00 -5.92 -0.58
C SER A 152 -22.20 -4.88 -1.37
N PRO A 153 -20.93 -4.61 -0.99
CA PRO A 153 -20.07 -3.71 -1.75
C PRO A 153 -19.89 -4.23 -3.19
N ASP A 154 -20.26 -3.42 -4.17
CA ASP A 154 -20.09 -3.72 -5.60
C ASP A 154 -19.82 -2.43 -6.38
N SER A 155 -19.49 -2.59 -7.65
CA SER A 155 -19.26 -1.51 -8.62
C SER A 155 -20.41 -1.44 -9.64
N VAL A 156 -20.77 -0.21 -10.02
CA VAL A 156 -21.57 0.07 -11.22
C VAL A 156 -20.72 0.87 -12.20
N THR A 157 -20.83 0.55 -13.48
CA THR A 157 -20.25 1.31 -14.58
C THR A 157 -21.35 2.09 -15.29
N VAL A 158 -21.17 3.41 -15.39
CA VAL A 158 -22.05 4.29 -16.16
C VAL A 158 -21.42 4.53 -17.53
N THR A 159 -22.22 4.31 -18.57
CA THR A 159 -21.83 4.47 -19.97
C THR A 159 -22.85 5.34 -20.68
N LEU A 160 -22.43 6.36 -21.46
CA LEU A 160 -23.39 7.04 -22.35
C LEU A 160 -23.81 6.08 -23.46
N ALA A 161 -25.11 6.02 -23.73
CA ALA A 161 -25.63 5.26 -24.87
C ALA A 161 -25.09 5.87 -26.19
N THR A 162 -25.00 5.04 -27.23
CA THR A 162 -24.76 5.56 -28.58
C THR A 162 -25.90 6.51 -28.94
N ASP A 163 -25.58 7.71 -29.44
CA ASP A 163 -26.54 8.80 -29.65
C ASP A 163 -27.32 9.22 -28.39
N GLY A 164 -26.73 9.00 -27.22
CA GLY A 164 -27.39 9.22 -25.94
C GLY A 164 -27.66 10.69 -25.61
N ILE A 165 -27.04 11.65 -26.30
CA ILE A 165 -27.31 13.08 -26.10
C ILE A 165 -28.22 13.57 -27.23
N VAL A 166 -29.43 13.98 -26.87
CA VAL A 166 -30.46 14.41 -27.82
C VAL A 166 -30.77 15.88 -27.61
N THR A 167 -30.78 16.65 -28.71
CA THR A 167 -31.13 18.08 -28.74
C THR A 167 -32.49 18.29 -29.41
N SER A 168 -33.03 19.52 -29.32
CA SER A 168 -34.36 19.86 -29.84
C SER A 168 -34.49 19.86 -31.37
N ALA A 169 -33.38 19.74 -32.12
CA ALA A 169 -33.37 19.64 -33.59
C ALA A 169 -32.27 18.69 -34.09
N ASN A 170 -32.63 17.44 -34.44
CA ASN A 170 -31.84 16.48 -35.24
C ASN A 170 -30.31 16.44 -35.01
N SER A 171 -29.94 15.94 -33.82
CA SER A 171 -28.80 15.06 -33.51
C SER A 171 -27.41 15.32 -34.12
N PRO A 172 -26.41 15.72 -33.32
CA PRO A 172 -25.05 15.23 -33.52
C PRO A 172 -24.97 13.74 -33.14
N THR A 173 -24.47 12.91 -34.05
CA THR A 173 -24.10 11.51 -33.77
C THR A 173 -22.92 11.53 -32.80
N VAL A 174 -23.14 11.10 -31.55
CA VAL A 174 -22.05 11.05 -30.55
C VAL A 174 -21.43 9.66 -30.60
N VAL A 175 -20.24 9.58 -31.18
CA VAL A 175 -19.36 8.40 -31.11
C VAL A 175 -18.34 8.65 -29.99
N ALA A 176 -18.69 8.27 -28.76
CA ALA A 176 -17.72 7.95 -27.72
C ALA A 176 -18.40 7.18 -26.57
N VAL A 177 -17.89 5.98 -26.31
CA VAL A 177 -18.18 5.21 -25.10
C VAL A 177 -17.16 5.66 -24.04
N THR A 178 -17.62 6.38 -23.02
CA THR A 178 -16.83 6.64 -21.81
C THR A 178 -17.45 5.85 -20.66
N THR A 179 -16.64 5.05 -19.97
CA THR A 179 -17.04 4.25 -18.82
C THR A 179 -16.57 4.94 -17.53
N ALA A 180 -17.46 5.09 -16.57
CA ALA A 180 -17.17 5.63 -15.23
C ALA A 180 -17.68 4.67 -14.16
N ALA A 181 -16.85 4.24 -13.21
CA ALA A 181 -17.24 3.24 -12.21
C ALA A 181 -17.34 3.82 -10.79
N ILE A 182 -18.48 3.65 -10.11
CA ILE A 182 -18.63 3.97 -8.68
C ILE A 182 -18.96 2.71 -7.88
N ASN A 183 -18.49 2.66 -6.64
CA ASN A 183 -18.83 1.61 -5.69
C ASN A 183 -19.59 2.24 -4.54
N ALA A 184 -20.76 1.72 -4.17
CA ALA A 184 -21.38 2.17 -2.94
C ALA A 184 -20.70 1.51 -1.76
N ASP A 185 -20.33 2.36 -0.81
CA ASP A 185 -19.69 1.99 0.43
C ASP A 185 -20.57 2.49 1.57
N SER A 186 -21.17 1.54 2.29
CA SER A 186 -22.04 1.82 3.43
C SER A 186 -21.41 1.43 4.76
N ALA A 187 -20.20 0.88 4.74
CA ALA A 187 -19.45 0.52 5.95
C ALA A 187 -18.38 1.59 6.18
N GLY A 188 -18.19 1.99 7.43
CA GLY A 188 -17.06 2.84 7.78
C GLY A 188 -15.88 2.03 8.32
N PRO A 189 -14.72 2.68 8.48
CA PRO A 189 -13.51 2.00 8.92
C PRO A 189 -13.69 1.36 10.29
N VAL A 190 -13.40 0.07 10.41
CA VAL A 190 -13.43 -0.63 11.70
C VAL A 190 -12.05 -0.61 12.33
N LEU A 191 -11.92 -0.09 13.55
CA LEU A 191 -10.71 -0.24 14.37
C LEU A 191 -10.60 -1.71 14.77
N THR A 192 -9.60 -2.40 14.23
CA THR A 192 -9.43 -3.86 14.35
C THR A 192 -8.47 -4.24 15.47
N THR A 193 -7.41 -3.47 15.71
CA THR A 193 -6.42 -3.79 16.74
C THR A 193 -5.93 -2.54 17.45
N ALA A 194 -5.63 -2.68 18.73
CA ALA A 194 -4.85 -1.74 19.52
C ALA A 194 -3.68 -2.49 20.18
N VAL A 195 -2.44 -2.06 19.91
CA VAL A 195 -1.22 -2.74 20.39
C VAL A 195 -0.31 -1.75 21.09
N ALA A 196 -0.13 -1.94 22.40
CA ALA A 196 0.84 -1.23 23.21
C ALA A 196 2.27 -1.64 22.86
N GLN A 197 3.16 -0.65 22.83
CA GLN A 197 4.57 -0.79 22.52
C GLN A 197 5.39 0.03 23.51
N ASN A 198 6.28 -0.66 24.23
CA ASN A 198 7.29 -0.02 25.03
C ASN A 198 8.37 0.62 24.13
N THR A 199 8.37 1.96 24.07
CA THR A 199 9.42 2.70 23.35
C THR A 199 10.03 3.85 24.17
N GLY A 200 9.57 4.03 25.42
CA GLY A 200 10.15 4.95 26.40
C GLY A 200 11.47 4.48 27.00
N GLY A 201 11.72 3.16 27.02
CA GLY A 201 13.03 2.57 27.32
C GLY A 201 13.24 2.01 28.73
N THR A 202 12.24 2.06 29.61
CA THR A 202 12.16 1.44 30.94
C THR A 202 11.09 0.35 30.96
N ALA A 203 11.08 -0.51 31.98
CA ALA A 203 10.11 -1.61 32.07
C ALA A 203 8.73 -1.19 32.63
N ALA A 204 8.40 0.11 32.61
CA ALA A 204 7.14 0.66 33.10
C ALA A 204 6.55 1.62 32.07
N LEU A 205 5.23 1.81 32.15
CA LEU A 205 4.53 2.81 31.34
C LEU A 205 5.13 4.19 31.57
N GLU A 206 5.59 4.84 30.51
CA GLU A 206 6.27 6.13 30.60
C GLU A 206 6.11 7.00 29.34
N ALA A 207 6.72 8.19 29.38
CA ALA A 207 6.74 9.11 28.25
C ALA A 207 7.43 8.48 27.04
N GLY A 208 6.78 8.54 25.89
CA GLY A 208 7.31 7.98 24.65
C GLY A 208 6.77 6.60 24.31
N ASP A 209 6.18 5.87 25.25
CA ASP A 209 5.46 4.62 24.95
C ASP A 209 4.30 4.87 23.99
N ARG A 210 3.91 3.82 23.26
CA ARG A 210 3.02 3.97 22.11
C ARG A 210 1.89 2.98 22.14
N VAL A 211 0.80 3.35 21.48
CA VAL A 211 -0.23 2.41 21.05
C VAL A 211 -0.40 2.56 19.54
N LEU A 212 -0.25 1.44 18.83
CA LEU A 212 -0.56 1.33 17.41
C LEU A 212 -2.00 0.89 17.25
N LEU A 213 -2.82 1.76 16.65
CA LEU A 213 -4.21 1.50 16.30
C LEU A 213 -4.29 1.18 14.80
N THR A 214 -4.92 0.08 14.43
CA THR A 214 -5.06 -0.35 13.02
C THR A 214 -6.51 -0.43 12.60
N PHE A 215 -6.85 0.27 11.53
CA PHE A 215 -8.17 0.28 10.90
C PHE A 215 -8.21 -0.67 9.71
N GLY A 216 -9.37 -1.29 9.48
CA GLY A 216 -9.59 -2.24 8.38
C GLY A 216 -9.47 -1.62 6.99
N GLU A 217 -9.53 -0.29 6.89
CA GLU A 217 -9.39 0.46 5.64
C GLU A 217 -8.88 1.89 5.89
N ALA A 218 -8.66 2.63 4.80
CA ALA A 218 -8.12 3.98 4.85
C ALA A 218 -9.12 4.99 5.41
N THR A 219 -8.67 5.79 6.36
CA THR A 219 -9.47 6.87 6.95
C THR A 219 -9.18 8.24 6.32
N ASN A 220 -9.98 9.23 6.70
CA ASN A 220 -9.80 10.65 6.42
C ASN A 220 -8.58 11.27 7.15
N LYS A 221 -7.83 10.48 7.94
CA LYS A 221 -6.65 10.92 8.69
C LYS A 221 -6.95 12.12 9.58
N ALA A 222 -8.10 12.09 10.26
CA ALA A 222 -8.53 13.18 11.12
C ALA A 222 -7.48 13.55 12.17
N THR A 223 -7.35 14.85 12.47
CA THR A 223 -6.45 15.33 13.52
C THR A 223 -6.93 14.82 14.88
N ILE A 224 -6.09 14.03 15.53
CA ILE A 224 -6.29 13.57 16.91
C ILE A 224 -5.29 14.29 17.79
N ASP A 225 -5.75 14.88 18.89
CA ASP A 225 -4.92 15.63 19.83
C ASP A 225 -5.46 15.51 21.25
N ALA A 226 -4.78 16.18 22.20
CA ALA A 226 -5.18 16.14 23.61
C ALA A 226 -6.59 16.70 23.88
N ALA A 227 -7.16 17.52 22.98
CA ALA A 227 -8.48 18.09 23.17
C ALA A 227 -9.59 17.09 22.82
N ASN A 228 -9.35 16.15 21.90
CA ASN A 228 -10.38 15.24 21.40
C ASN A 228 -10.13 13.74 21.65
N ILE A 229 -8.92 13.32 22.00
CA ILE A 229 -8.57 11.89 22.00
C ILE A 229 -9.46 11.04 22.93
N ASP A 230 -9.77 11.53 24.14
CA ASP A 230 -10.62 10.79 25.09
C ASP A 230 -12.10 10.72 24.67
N THR A 231 -12.54 11.54 23.71
CA THR A 231 -13.92 11.51 23.19
C THR A 231 -14.03 10.85 21.83
N VAL A 232 -12.93 10.75 21.07
CA VAL A 232 -12.88 10.06 19.78
C VAL A 232 -12.46 8.60 19.95
N LEU A 233 -11.52 8.33 20.85
CA LEU A 233 -10.95 7.02 21.16
C LEU A 233 -11.16 6.75 22.66
N VAL A 234 -12.39 6.44 23.04
CA VAL A 234 -12.78 6.32 24.45
C VAL A 234 -12.17 5.07 25.06
N LEU A 235 -11.50 5.21 26.20
CA LEU A 235 -11.05 4.08 27.01
C LEU A 235 -12.13 3.70 28.03
N ASN A 236 -12.24 2.40 28.32
CA ASN A 236 -13.04 1.93 29.44
C ASN A 236 -12.39 2.30 30.80
N ASN A 237 -13.06 1.95 31.91
CA ASN A 237 -12.58 2.18 33.28
C ASN A 237 -12.27 3.65 33.64
N THR A 238 -12.82 4.62 32.89
CA THR A 238 -12.50 6.05 33.00
C THR A 238 -11.01 6.36 32.83
N HIS A 239 -10.26 5.46 32.18
CA HIS A 239 -8.87 5.67 31.84
C HIS A 239 -8.72 6.74 30.75
N SER A 240 -7.54 7.33 30.66
CA SER A 240 -7.23 8.42 29.74
C SER A 240 -5.87 8.21 29.09
N TRP A 241 -5.77 8.69 27.85
CA TRP A 241 -4.52 8.74 27.08
C TRP A 241 -3.56 9.83 27.56
N LYS A 242 -4.05 10.78 28.35
CA LYS A 242 -3.34 12.01 28.73
C LYS A 242 -2.64 11.85 30.07
N ASP A 243 -1.56 12.62 30.24
CA ASP A 243 -0.92 12.78 31.55
C ASP A 243 -1.76 13.64 32.51
N GLY A 244 -1.27 13.78 33.75
CA GLY A 244 -1.93 14.55 34.80
C GLY A 244 -2.08 16.06 34.54
N ALA A 245 -1.42 16.61 33.52
CA ALA A 245 -1.64 17.98 33.03
C ALA A 245 -2.61 18.05 31.84
N GLY A 246 -3.12 16.90 31.39
CA GLY A 246 -3.97 16.80 30.21
C GLY A 246 -3.19 16.81 28.90
N ALA A 247 -1.88 16.57 28.91
CA ALA A 247 -1.08 16.55 27.69
C ALA A 247 -1.05 15.16 27.04
N LEU A 248 -0.96 15.16 25.71
CA LEU A 248 -0.71 14.00 24.86
C LEU A 248 0.66 14.16 24.20
N GLY A 249 1.41 13.08 24.01
CA GLY A 249 2.71 13.14 23.32
C GLY A 249 2.55 13.48 21.85
N SER A 250 1.88 12.60 21.09
CA SER A 250 1.45 12.86 19.71
C SER A 250 0.43 11.84 19.23
N ALA A 251 -0.29 12.15 18.15
CA ALA A 251 -1.04 11.18 17.38
C ALA A 251 -0.69 11.38 15.89
N THR A 252 -0.29 10.32 15.19
CA THR A 252 0.17 10.45 13.80
C THR A 252 -0.31 9.28 12.94
N TRP A 253 -0.92 9.62 11.81
CA TRP A 253 -1.35 8.65 10.81
C TRP A 253 -0.21 8.24 9.88
N ASN A 254 -0.22 6.98 9.45
CA ASN A 254 0.60 6.56 8.31
C ASN A 254 0.09 7.17 7.00
N THR A 255 0.88 7.06 5.92
CA THR A 255 0.51 7.62 4.60
C THR A 255 -0.80 7.04 4.06
N ALA A 256 -1.06 5.76 4.32
CA ALA A 256 -2.25 5.06 3.87
C ALA A 256 -3.53 5.45 4.65
N GLY A 257 -3.41 6.07 5.82
CA GLY A 257 -4.54 6.39 6.70
C GLY A 257 -5.16 5.19 7.41
N THR A 258 -4.47 4.04 7.42
CA THR A 258 -4.93 2.78 8.03
C THR A 258 -4.36 2.56 9.43
N GLU A 259 -3.28 3.26 9.79
CA GLU A 259 -2.61 3.11 11.07
C GLU A 259 -2.46 4.47 11.77
N LEU A 260 -2.85 4.53 13.04
CA LEU A 260 -2.68 5.68 13.91
C LEU A 260 -1.75 5.31 15.06
N VAL A 261 -0.61 5.98 15.16
CA VAL A 261 0.33 5.82 16.28
C VAL A 261 0.04 6.91 17.30
N ILE A 262 -0.38 6.50 18.50
CA ILE A 262 -0.47 7.36 19.67
C ILE A 262 0.83 7.24 20.45
N VAL A 263 1.48 8.36 20.74
CA VAL A 263 2.64 8.46 21.64
C VAL A 263 2.20 9.12 22.93
N LEU A 264 2.48 8.48 24.05
CA LEU A 264 2.06 8.91 25.37
C LEU A 264 3.00 9.98 25.94
N SER A 265 2.43 10.94 26.66
CA SER A 265 3.16 11.88 27.51
C SER A 265 3.17 11.36 28.93
N ALA A 266 4.25 11.60 29.67
CA ALA A 266 4.29 11.43 31.12
C ALA A 266 5.01 12.60 31.81
N GLY A 267 4.91 13.81 31.25
CA GLY A 267 5.64 14.98 31.72
C GLY A 267 5.25 15.43 33.13
N THR A 268 3.98 15.25 33.51
CA THR A 268 3.47 15.53 34.87
C THR A 268 3.21 14.27 35.67
N SER A 269 2.53 13.29 35.07
CA SER A 269 2.32 11.96 35.64
C SER A 269 2.13 10.96 34.51
N VAL A 270 2.29 9.67 34.81
CA VAL A 270 1.97 8.61 33.85
C VAL A 270 0.47 8.65 33.53
N PRO A 271 0.05 8.48 32.25
CA PRO A 271 -1.35 8.37 31.88
C PRO A 271 -1.95 7.08 32.44
N THR A 272 -3.27 6.97 32.46
CA THR A 272 -3.96 5.82 33.08
C THR A 272 -4.29 4.69 32.11
N VAL A 273 -4.07 4.88 30.81
CA VAL A 273 -4.21 3.83 29.79
C VAL A 273 -3.38 2.59 30.15
N ALA A 274 -3.96 1.41 29.99
CA ALA A 274 -3.36 0.13 30.34
C ALA A 274 -3.65 -0.97 29.30
N VAL A 275 -2.78 -1.98 29.25
CA VAL A 275 -3.08 -3.22 28.51
C VAL A 275 -4.32 -3.87 29.11
N GLY A 276 -5.24 -4.31 28.25
CA GLY A 276 -6.56 -4.83 28.62
C GLY A 276 -7.68 -3.78 28.59
N ASP A 277 -7.36 -2.48 28.49
CA ASP A 277 -8.38 -1.47 28.26
C ASP A 277 -9.05 -1.65 26.89
N THR A 278 -10.32 -1.35 26.79
CA THR A 278 -11.06 -1.36 25.52
C THR A 278 -11.01 0.03 24.89
N VAL A 279 -10.52 0.13 23.65
CA VAL A 279 -10.52 1.38 22.87
C VAL A 279 -11.76 1.42 22.00
N THR A 280 -12.75 2.23 22.34
CA THR A 280 -13.97 2.40 21.55
C THR A 280 -13.87 3.63 20.66
N VAL A 281 -13.99 3.45 19.34
CA VAL A 281 -14.12 4.58 18.40
C VAL A 281 -15.53 5.15 18.49
N THR A 282 -15.64 6.47 18.73
CA THR A 282 -16.94 7.14 18.81
C THR A 282 -16.98 8.46 18.04
N GLY A 283 -18.19 8.87 17.69
CA GLY A 283 -18.46 10.13 17.00
C GLY A 283 -18.28 10.05 15.49
N SER A 284 -18.06 11.20 14.86
CA SER A 284 -18.01 11.36 13.40
C SER A 284 -16.69 12.00 12.91
N VAL A 285 -15.65 11.94 13.75
CA VAL A 285 -14.35 12.56 13.47
C VAL A 285 -13.55 11.70 12.50
N ILE A 286 -13.42 10.40 12.79
CA ILE A 286 -12.72 9.45 11.92
C ILE A 286 -13.74 8.84 10.96
N LYS A 287 -13.48 8.95 9.66
CA LYS A 287 -14.36 8.51 8.58
C LYS A 287 -13.56 7.95 7.41
N ASP A 288 -14.19 7.26 6.49
CA ASP A 288 -13.59 6.91 5.19
C ASP A 288 -13.78 8.02 4.13
N ALA A 289 -13.43 7.72 2.88
CA ALA A 289 -13.65 8.58 1.72
C ALA A 289 -15.13 8.71 1.31
N ALA A 290 -15.96 7.74 1.71
CA ALA A 290 -17.41 7.74 1.56
C ALA A 290 -18.11 8.44 2.74
N ASN A 291 -17.37 9.12 3.63
CA ASN A 291 -17.92 9.86 4.77
C ASN A 291 -18.66 8.98 5.80
N ASN A 292 -18.51 7.66 5.76
CA ASN A 292 -19.04 6.75 6.76
C ASN A 292 -18.19 6.83 8.04
N ASN A 293 -18.85 6.78 9.20
CA ASN A 293 -18.16 6.91 10.49
C ASN A 293 -17.40 5.63 10.84
N ALA A 294 -16.19 5.79 11.38
CA ALA A 294 -15.42 4.68 11.90
C ALA A 294 -16.06 4.09 13.17
N THR A 295 -15.86 2.80 13.38
CA THR A 295 -16.38 2.03 14.51
C THR A 295 -15.29 1.10 15.08
N GLY A 296 -15.61 0.30 16.10
CA GLY A 296 -14.72 -0.74 16.64
C GLY A 296 -14.31 -0.50 18.09
N ASP A 297 -14.09 -1.60 18.80
CA ASP A 297 -13.84 -1.65 20.25
C ASP A 297 -12.79 -2.71 20.66
N PRO A 298 -11.59 -2.78 20.05
CA PRO A 298 -10.60 -3.78 20.44
C PRO A 298 -10.01 -3.49 21.82
N ALA A 299 -9.64 -4.55 22.54
CA ALA A 299 -8.80 -4.45 23.72
C ALA A 299 -7.37 -4.08 23.34
N ILE A 300 -6.71 -3.24 24.15
CA ILE A 300 -5.28 -2.96 24.05
C ILE A 300 -4.53 -4.24 24.42
N THR A 301 -3.76 -4.75 23.47
CA THR A 301 -2.86 -5.88 23.63
C THR A 301 -1.42 -5.39 23.64
N GLY A 302 -0.43 -6.30 23.62
CA GLY A 302 0.98 -5.92 23.64
C GLY A 302 1.44 -5.61 25.07
N ASP A 303 2.41 -4.70 25.19
CA ASP A 303 3.07 -4.43 26.46
C ASP A 303 3.61 -3.00 26.53
N PHE A 304 3.33 -2.33 27.65
CA PHE A 304 3.93 -1.04 28.02
C PHE A 304 5.18 -1.23 28.89
N GLY A 305 5.36 -2.36 29.55
CA GLY A 305 6.47 -2.62 30.46
C GLY A 305 7.17 -3.94 30.15
N GLY A 306 8.30 -3.88 29.44
CA GLY A 306 9.05 -5.09 29.08
C GLY A 306 9.26 -6.01 30.28
N THR A 307 8.67 -7.20 30.23
CA THR A 307 8.71 -8.14 31.35
C THR A 307 10.16 -8.49 31.68
N VAL A 308 10.66 -8.04 32.83
CA VAL A 308 11.89 -8.59 33.41
C VAL A 308 11.53 -9.98 33.91
N VAL A 309 11.75 -10.99 33.08
CA VAL A 309 11.75 -12.37 33.54
C VAL A 309 12.97 -12.51 34.45
N THR A 310 12.75 -12.49 35.76
CA THR A 310 13.72 -13.06 36.70
C THR A 310 13.77 -14.57 36.41
N PRO A 311 14.90 -15.14 35.98
CA PRO A 311 14.98 -16.58 35.77
C PRO A 311 14.72 -17.29 37.10
N PRO A 312 14.01 -18.44 37.10
CA PRO A 312 14.01 -19.34 38.25
C PRO A 312 15.46 -19.72 38.57
N SER A 313 15.78 -19.75 39.86
CA SER A 313 17.01 -20.39 40.32
C SER A 313 16.84 -21.91 40.19
N ASP A 314 17.17 -22.44 39.01
CA ASP A 314 17.34 -23.88 38.85
C ASP A 314 18.84 -24.16 38.72
N ASP A 315 19.41 -24.50 39.88
CA ASP A 315 20.50 -25.47 39.94
C ASP A 315 20.01 -26.72 39.23
N ASP A 316 20.52 -27.00 38.02
CA ASP A 316 20.80 -28.36 37.53
C ASP A 316 21.44 -28.25 36.14
N ASP A 317 22.71 -28.67 36.09
CA ASP A 317 23.50 -28.85 34.90
C ASP A 317 22.86 -29.92 33.98
N GLU A 318 22.58 -29.60 32.70
CA GLU A 318 22.80 -30.52 31.58
C GLU A 318 22.71 -29.78 30.22
N ASP A 319 23.75 -29.99 29.42
CA ASP A 319 24.02 -29.38 28.12
C ASP A 319 22.91 -29.61 27.07
N GLY A 320 22.52 -28.55 26.33
CA GLY A 320 21.50 -28.69 25.28
C GLY A 320 20.98 -27.41 24.60
N ASP A 321 21.83 -26.40 24.38
CA ASP A 321 21.78 -25.34 23.36
C ASP A 321 20.40 -24.92 22.76
N GLU A 322 19.59 -24.17 23.52
CA GLU A 322 18.58 -23.26 22.97
C GLU A 322 19.12 -21.82 23.04
N GLU A 323 19.92 -21.41 22.04
CA GLU A 323 20.35 -20.02 21.90
C GLU A 323 19.18 -19.17 21.38
N GLU A 324 18.33 -18.69 22.29
CA GLU A 324 17.47 -17.53 22.02
C GLU A 324 18.38 -16.31 21.74
N GLU A 325 18.25 -15.71 20.54
CA GLU A 325 18.99 -14.50 20.18
C GLU A 325 18.50 -13.31 21.03
N GLU A 326 19.11 -13.18 22.21
CA GLU A 326 18.92 -12.11 23.19
C GLU A 326 19.51 -10.78 22.71
N THR A 327 18.90 -10.22 21.66
CA THR A 327 19.18 -8.88 21.15
C THR A 327 18.77 -7.83 22.19
N GLY A 328 19.67 -6.92 22.55
CA GLY A 328 19.39 -5.85 23.51
C GLY A 328 19.62 -6.16 24.99
N LYS A 329 19.96 -7.41 25.37
CA LYS A 329 20.28 -7.78 26.77
C LYS A 329 21.39 -6.91 27.36
N ASN A 330 21.13 -6.34 28.53
CA ASN A 330 22.13 -5.59 29.30
C ASN A 330 23.02 -6.58 30.04
N CYS A 331 24.30 -6.58 29.72
CA CYS A 331 25.30 -7.48 30.31
C CYS A 331 26.03 -6.87 31.52
N GLY A 332 25.61 -5.67 31.95
CA GLY A 332 26.33 -4.87 32.95
C GLY A 332 27.50 -4.08 32.34
N GLN A 333 28.06 -3.15 33.11
CA GLN A 333 29.20 -2.29 32.71
C GLN A 333 28.97 -1.46 31.43
N GLY A 334 27.71 -1.10 31.13
CA GLY A 334 27.36 -0.39 29.89
C GLY A 334 27.45 -1.24 28.62
N ILE A 335 27.63 -2.56 28.75
CA ILE A 335 27.65 -3.51 27.64
C ILE A 335 26.23 -3.99 27.37
N ARG A 336 25.81 -3.93 26.11
CA ARG A 336 24.51 -4.42 25.63
C ARG A 336 24.72 -5.33 24.43
N ASN A 337 24.07 -6.49 24.42
CA ASN A 337 24.06 -7.36 23.26
C ASN A 337 23.54 -6.62 22.02
N GLY A 338 24.12 -6.89 20.86
CA GLY A 338 23.80 -6.23 19.60
C GLY A 338 24.50 -4.88 19.38
N ARG A 339 25.39 -4.44 20.29
CA ARG A 339 26.20 -3.22 20.12
C ARG A 339 27.66 -3.51 19.80
N LEU A 340 28.29 -2.53 19.13
CA LEU A 340 29.70 -2.57 18.76
C LEU A 340 30.55 -1.80 19.77
N TYR A 341 31.67 -2.38 20.15
CA TYR A 341 32.62 -1.84 21.13
C TYR A 341 34.05 -1.86 20.62
N LYS A 342 34.88 -0.93 21.09
CA LYS A 342 36.34 -0.97 20.99
C LYS A 342 36.94 -0.95 22.39
N ILE A 343 38.08 -1.61 22.58
CA ILE A 343 38.79 -1.62 23.87
C ILE A 343 40.07 -0.81 23.74
N GLY A 344 40.17 0.30 24.47
CA GLY A 344 41.27 1.26 24.38
C GLY A 344 41.51 1.72 22.94
N ASP A 345 42.78 1.80 22.56
CA ASP A 345 43.22 2.16 21.20
C ASP A 345 43.31 0.95 20.24
N SER A 346 42.77 -0.21 20.63
CA SER A 346 42.79 -1.40 19.77
C SER A 346 42.02 -1.14 18.46
N PRO A 347 42.59 -1.51 17.30
CA PRO A 347 41.89 -1.39 16.02
C PRO A 347 40.71 -2.37 15.91
N THR A 348 40.67 -3.41 16.74
CA THR A 348 39.64 -4.45 16.73
C THR A 348 38.31 -3.92 17.25
N VAL A 349 37.26 -4.06 16.46
CA VAL A 349 35.86 -3.84 16.87
C VAL A 349 35.31 -5.16 17.39
N TYR A 350 34.51 -5.12 18.44
CA TYR A 350 33.84 -6.27 19.05
C TYR A 350 32.34 -6.11 18.98
N LEU A 351 31.61 -7.18 18.64
CA LEU A 351 30.16 -7.26 18.85
C LEU A 351 29.90 -7.89 20.21
N ALA A 352 29.08 -7.24 21.03
CA ALA A 352 28.55 -7.86 22.24
C ALA A 352 27.42 -8.83 21.85
N ALA A 353 27.57 -10.11 22.17
CA ALA A 353 26.57 -11.14 21.93
C ALA A 353 26.65 -12.20 23.04
N ALA A 354 25.51 -12.63 23.57
CA ALA A 354 25.42 -13.52 24.73
C ALA A 354 26.32 -13.07 25.91
N CYS A 355 26.42 -11.75 26.13
CA CYS A 355 27.28 -11.14 27.13
C CYS A 355 28.77 -11.49 27.01
N ARG A 356 29.23 -11.68 25.78
CA ARG A 356 30.64 -11.83 25.41
C ARG A 356 31.00 -10.82 24.32
N LEU A 357 32.25 -10.35 24.32
CA LEU A 357 32.77 -9.50 23.25
C LEU A 357 33.43 -10.37 22.18
N LYS A 358 32.80 -10.49 21.00
CA LYS A 358 33.29 -11.27 19.86
C LYS A 358 33.97 -10.36 18.83
N PRO A 359 35.23 -10.61 18.42
CA PRO A 359 35.91 -9.87 17.37
C PRO A 359 35.08 -9.76 16.09
N PHE A 360 34.91 -8.55 15.60
CA PHE A 360 34.13 -8.27 14.41
C PHE A 360 35.07 -8.16 13.20
N ARG A 361 35.06 -9.15 12.31
CA ARG A 361 36.00 -9.24 11.18
C ARG A 361 35.25 -9.29 9.84
N GLY A 362 35.51 -8.29 8.98
CA GLY A 362 35.07 -8.28 7.59
C GLY A 362 33.71 -7.63 7.30
N ALA A 363 33.48 -7.27 6.04
CA ALA A 363 32.28 -6.58 5.56
C ALA A 363 31.02 -7.48 5.52
N ALA A 364 31.19 -8.81 5.49
CA ALA A 364 30.07 -9.76 5.48
C ALA A 364 29.25 -9.69 6.78
N VAL A 365 29.91 -9.59 7.92
CA VAL A 365 29.26 -9.49 9.25
C VAL A 365 28.58 -8.13 9.40
N PHE A 366 29.15 -7.08 8.81
CA PHE A 366 28.64 -5.70 8.84
C PHE A 366 27.28 -5.54 8.15
N HIS A 367 27.16 -6.00 6.91
CA HIS A 367 25.91 -5.85 6.14
C HIS A 367 24.81 -6.83 6.57
N ALA A 368 25.18 -7.92 7.24
CA ALA A 368 24.26 -8.99 7.58
C ALA A 368 23.39 -8.75 8.82
N ARG A 369 23.80 -7.90 9.75
CA ARG A 369 23.05 -7.61 11.00
C ARG A 369 22.41 -6.22 11.05
N GLY A 370 22.28 -5.54 9.91
CA GLY A 370 21.62 -4.22 9.83
C GLY A 370 22.32 -3.08 10.59
N HIS A 371 23.46 -3.31 11.24
CA HIS A 371 24.13 -2.31 12.05
C HIS A 371 24.86 -1.29 11.18
N LYS A 372 24.42 -0.02 11.22
CA LYS A 372 25.18 1.11 10.67
C LYS A 372 26.39 1.37 11.58
N PHE A 373 27.61 1.42 11.04
CA PHE A 373 28.91 1.52 11.76
C PHE A 373 29.10 2.83 12.57
N GLN A 374 28.03 3.61 12.74
CA GLN A 374 28.04 4.96 13.27
C GLN A 374 28.00 4.99 14.81
N ASN A 375 27.72 3.86 15.48
CA ASN A 375 27.53 3.78 16.93
C ASN A 375 28.52 2.82 17.62
N ILE A 376 29.83 2.93 17.34
CA ILE A 376 30.86 2.15 18.05
C ILE A 376 31.20 2.85 19.37
N THR A 377 30.98 2.18 20.50
CA THR A 377 31.33 2.68 21.83
C THR A 377 32.77 2.30 22.18
N VAL A 378 33.60 3.28 22.52
CA VAL A 378 34.97 3.01 23.00
C VAL A 378 34.95 2.79 24.52
N LEU A 379 35.44 1.63 24.95
CA LEU A 379 35.67 1.25 26.34
C LEU A 379 37.11 1.58 26.70
N ALA A 380 37.35 2.24 27.84
CA ALA A 380 38.70 2.59 28.27
C ALA A 380 39.57 1.37 28.59
N SER A 381 38.96 0.27 29.05
CA SER A 381 39.62 -1.02 29.34
C SER A 381 38.63 -2.18 29.16
N ALA A 382 39.12 -3.41 29.17
CA ALA A 382 38.27 -4.59 29.04
C ALA A 382 37.30 -4.69 30.24
N PRO A 383 35.98 -4.87 30.00
CA PRO A 383 34.99 -4.91 31.06
C PRO A 383 35.19 -6.14 31.97
N THR A 384 35.27 -5.91 33.29
CA THR A 384 35.38 -6.97 34.28
C THR A 384 34.14 -7.88 34.24
N GLY A 385 34.33 -9.20 34.14
CA GLY A 385 33.25 -10.19 34.12
C GLY A 385 32.60 -10.44 32.76
N ILE A 386 33.03 -9.74 31.70
CA ILE A 386 32.59 -9.97 30.33
C ILE A 386 33.73 -10.60 29.54
N PRO A 387 33.65 -11.90 29.19
CA PRO A 387 34.73 -12.55 28.46
C PRO A 387 34.85 -12.00 27.04
N VAL A 388 36.08 -11.71 26.65
CA VAL A 388 36.46 -11.43 25.25
C VAL A 388 36.83 -12.77 24.62
N THR A 389 36.15 -13.15 23.55
CA THR A 389 36.44 -14.42 22.85
C THR A 389 37.41 -14.18 21.71
N ASP A 390 38.22 -15.18 21.35
CA ASP A 390 39.02 -15.11 20.11
C ASP A 390 38.19 -15.47 18.86
N LEU A 391 37.02 -16.09 19.07
CA LEU A 391 36.09 -16.46 17.99
C LEU A 391 35.37 -15.23 17.43
N PRO A 392 35.40 -15.02 16.10
CA PRO A 392 34.79 -13.86 15.48
C PRO A 392 33.26 -13.91 15.58
N ALA A 393 32.63 -12.74 15.45
CA ALA A 393 31.20 -12.66 15.21
C ALA A 393 30.87 -13.32 13.86
N LEU A 394 30.01 -14.34 13.88
CA LEU A 394 29.59 -15.05 12.67
C LEU A 394 28.66 -14.16 11.82
N PRO A 395 28.63 -14.29 10.48
CA PRO A 395 27.61 -13.65 9.65
C PRO A 395 26.19 -14.01 10.09
N ALA A 396 25.21 -13.14 9.83
CA ALA A 396 23.81 -13.44 10.16
C ALA A 396 23.23 -14.51 9.24
N GLY A 397 22.13 -15.13 9.67
CA GLY A 397 21.33 -16.01 8.82
C GLY A 397 20.89 -15.32 7.53
N GLY A 398 20.80 -16.09 6.44
CA GLY A 398 20.49 -15.57 5.11
C GLY A 398 21.69 -15.00 4.34
N THR A 399 22.88 -14.91 4.95
CA THR A 399 24.06 -14.35 4.29
C THR A 399 24.71 -15.37 3.35
N LEU A 400 25.16 -14.91 2.18
CA LEU A 400 25.98 -15.71 1.26
C LEU A 400 27.45 -15.35 1.43
N VAL A 401 28.28 -16.35 1.75
CA VAL A 401 29.72 -16.16 1.97
C VAL A 401 30.58 -17.10 1.14
N GLN A 402 31.82 -16.70 0.87
CA GLN A 402 32.79 -17.50 0.14
C GLN A 402 34.19 -17.27 0.71
N GLY A 403 34.96 -18.34 0.89
CA GLY A 403 36.38 -18.29 1.24
C GLY A 403 37.26 -18.08 0.01
N THR A 404 38.47 -18.62 0.04
CA THR A 404 39.35 -18.71 -1.14
C THR A 404 38.84 -19.73 -2.15
N ASP A 405 38.26 -20.83 -1.67
CA ASP A 405 37.62 -21.85 -2.49
C ASP A 405 36.41 -21.34 -3.27
N ALA A 406 36.11 -22.02 -4.38
CA ALA A 406 35.00 -21.66 -5.28
C ALA A 406 33.61 -21.93 -4.66
N THR A 407 33.50 -22.73 -3.61
CA THR A 407 32.23 -23.07 -2.98
C THR A 407 31.59 -21.85 -2.32
N VAL A 408 30.37 -21.51 -2.76
CA VAL A 408 29.52 -20.52 -2.08
C VAL A 408 28.79 -21.21 -0.94
N TRP A 409 28.68 -20.53 0.19
CA TRP A 409 28.04 -21.03 1.40
C TRP A 409 26.87 -20.13 1.79
N PHE A 410 25.73 -20.73 2.09
CA PHE A 410 24.61 -20.07 2.74
C PHE A 410 24.73 -20.21 4.26
N VAL A 411 24.63 -19.10 4.98
CA VAL A 411 24.64 -19.07 6.45
C VAL A 411 23.21 -19.22 6.96
N THR A 412 22.96 -20.24 7.79
CA THR A 412 21.65 -20.46 8.39
C THR A 412 21.42 -19.57 9.61
N ASN A 413 20.17 -19.39 10.04
CA ASN A 413 19.85 -18.65 11.27
C ASN A 413 20.54 -19.23 12.52
N LYS A 414 20.93 -20.51 12.49
CA LYS A 414 21.69 -21.18 13.57
C LYS A 414 23.22 -21.02 13.45
N GLY A 415 23.71 -20.13 12.58
CA GLY A 415 25.15 -19.89 12.37
C GLY A 415 25.91 -21.03 11.68
N LYS A 416 25.22 -22.05 11.15
CA LYS A 416 25.83 -23.13 10.35
C LYS A 416 25.97 -22.70 8.89
N LYS A 417 26.85 -23.37 8.14
CA LYS A 417 27.04 -23.13 6.70
C LYS A 417 26.56 -24.31 5.85
N LYS A 418 25.79 -24.02 4.79
CA LYS A 418 25.36 -25.00 3.77
C LYS A 418 26.00 -24.65 2.43
N GLY A 419 26.81 -25.56 1.88
CA GLY A 419 27.51 -25.34 0.62
C GLY A 419 26.62 -25.64 -0.58
N PHE A 420 26.64 -24.80 -1.62
CA PHE A 420 25.99 -25.12 -2.89
C PHE A 420 26.84 -26.12 -3.67
N THR A 421 26.22 -27.22 -4.13
CA THR A 421 26.90 -28.28 -4.88
C THR A 421 27.23 -27.90 -6.33
N SER A 422 26.50 -26.94 -6.91
CA SER A 422 26.72 -26.45 -8.27
C SER A 422 26.26 -24.99 -8.43
N GLU A 423 26.74 -24.31 -9.47
CA GLU A 423 26.23 -22.99 -9.87
C GLU A 423 24.74 -23.06 -10.25
N ASN A 424 24.29 -24.19 -10.80
CA ASN A 424 22.89 -24.40 -11.13
C ASN A 424 22.03 -24.45 -9.86
N ALA A 425 22.47 -25.14 -8.79
CA ALA A 425 21.80 -25.14 -7.49
C ALA A 425 21.67 -23.72 -6.92
N PHE A 426 22.71 -22.89 -7.07
CA PHE A 426 22.72 -21.50 -6.64
C PHE A 426 21.75 -20.61 -7.43
N ARG A 427 21.87 -20.59 -8.76
CA ARG A 427 21.07 -19.69 -9.62
C ARG A 427 19.61 -20.09 -9.70
N ARG A 428 19.29 -21.39 -9.65
CA ARG A 428 17.91 -21.88 -9.69
C ARG A 428 17.09 -21.35 -8.51
N LEU A 429 17.73 -21.18 -7.35
CA LEU A 429 17.14 -20.58 -6.16
C LEU A 429 17.18 -19.04 -6.20
N GLY A 430 17.46 -18.41 -7.35
CA GLY A 430 17.39 -16.96 -7.51
C GLY A 430 18.55 -16.17 -6.88
N PHE A 431 19.52 -16.84 -6.24
CA PHE A 431 20.69 -16.16 -5.69
C PHE A 431 21.60 -15.61 -6.79
N ALA A 432 22.26 -14.48 -6.50
CA ALA A 432 23.18 -13.82 -7.42
C ALA A 432 24.58 -13.69 -6.82
N PHE A 433 25.62 -13.89 -7.63
CA PHE A 433 27.02 -13.79 -7.18
C PHE A 433 27.37 -12.39 -6.62
N GLY A 434 26.65 -11.34 -7.03
CA GLY A 434 26.80 -10.00 -6.46
C GLY A 434 26.39 -9.89 -4.97
N GLN A 435 25.62 -10.87 -4.46
CA GLN A 435 25.23 -10.94 -3.05
C GLN A 435 26.29 -11.64 -2.19
N VAL A 436 27.19 -12.42 -2.81
CA VAL A 436 28.20 -13.22 -2.12
C VAL A 436 29.27 -12.31 -1.53
N LYS A 437 29.58 -12.50 -0.25
CA LYS A 437 30.62 -11.76 0.47
C LYS A 437 31.85 -12.64 0.70
N LYS A 438 33.02 -12.12 0.36
CA LYS A 438 34.29 -12.78 0.66
C LYS A 438 34.61 -12.68 2.15
N ILE A 439 34.96 -13.80 2.77
CA ILE A 439 35.45 -13.89 4.14
C ILE A 439 36.76 -14.69 4.18
N SER A 440 37.52 -14.59 5.27
CA SER A 440 38.75 -15.37 5.43
C SER A 440 38.43 -16.85 5.64
N ASP A 441 39.32 -17.75 5.21
CA ASP A 441 39.14 -19.20 5.43
C ASP A 441 39.17 -19.56 6.92
N SER A 442 39.91 -18.80 7.73
CA SER A 442 39.89 -18.96 9.18
C SER A 442 38.52 -18.65 9.78
N ASP A 443 37.86 -17.58 9.35
CA ASP A 443 36.53 -17.23 9.86
C ASP A 443 35.49 -18.25 9.34
N LEU A 444 35.57 -18.61 8.05
CA LEU A 444 34.72 -19.65 7.45
C LEU A 444 34.87 -21.00 8.16
N GLY A 445 36.08 -21.32 8.63
CA GLY A 445 36.39 -22.55 9.36
C GLY A 445 35.75 -22.64 10.75
N THR A 446 35.38 -21.51 11.36
CA THR A 446 34.68 -21.50 12.66
C THR A 446 33.21 -21.89 12.57
N MET A 447 32.63 -21.86 11.36
CA MET A 447 31.25 -22.25 11.11
C MET A 447 31.14 -23.76 10.88
N SER A 448 30.29 -24.43 11.65
CA SER A 448 30.01 -25.86 11.44
C SER A 448 29.27 -26.08 10.11
N THR A 449 29.63 -27.15 9.42
CA THR A 449 29.06 -27.48 8.10
C THR A 449 27.78 -28.28 8.28
N ASP A 450 26.73 -27.88 7.56
CA ASP A 450 25.44 -28.55 7.50
C ASP A 450 25.21 -29.14 6.08
N ALA A 451 24.15 -29.92 5.89
CA ALA A 451 23.84 -30.60 4.64
C ALA A 451 23.89 -29.63 3.45
N ALA A 452 24.58 -30.04 2.37
CA ALA A 452 24.78 -29.24 1.18
C ALA A 452 23.46 -28.96 0.44
N ILE A 453 23.41 -27.85 -0.30
CA ILE A 453 22.27 -27.45 -1.12
C ILE A 453 22.47 -27.98 -2.55
N THR A 454 21.47 -28.70 -3.04
CA THR A 454 21.44 -29.37 -4.33
C THR A 454 20.43 -28.72 -5.28
N GLU A 455 20.41 -29.22 -6.52
CA GLU A 455 19.49 -28.78 -7.56
C GLU A 455 18.04 -29.20 -7.33
N ASN A 456 17.77 -30.03 -6.32
CA ASN A 456 16.42 -30.46 -5.98
C ASN A 456 15.86 -29.77 -4.74
N ASP A 457 16.68 -29.04 -3.98
CA ASP A 457 16.25 -28.45 -2.71
C ASP A 457 15.38 -27.20 -2.91
N SER A 458 14.58 -26.85 -1.91
CA SER A 458 13.93 -25.54 -1.83
C SER A 458 14.91 -24.49 -1.29
N HIS A 459 14.43 -23.24 -1.11
CA HIS A 459 15.22 -22.24 -0.42
C HIS A 459 15.51 -22.69 1.02
N PRO A 460 16.76 -22.56 1.51
CA PRO A 460 17.09 -22.88 2.89
C PRO A 460 16.39 -21.93 3.87
N ASP A 461 16.15 -22.41 5.10
CA ASP A 461 15.56 -21.59 6.16
C ASP A 461 16.38 -20.33 6.44
N GLY A 462 15.68 -19.21 6.62
CA GLY A 462 16.26 -17.87 6.72
C GLY A 462 16.48 -17.17 5.38
N SER A 463 16.06 -17.78 4.27
CA SER A 463 16.08 -17.10 2.97
C SER A 463 15.05 -15.98 2.94
N ILE A 464 15.47 -14.80 2.50
CA ILE A 464 14.60 -13.64 2.30
C ILE A 464 14.20 -13.57 0.84
N ILE A 465 12.90 -13.72 0.55
CA ILE A 465 12.39 -13.80 -0.82
C ILE A 465 11.34 -12.74 -1.12
N LYS A 466 11.21 -12.40 -2.41
CA LYS A 466 10.13 -11.59 -2.99
C LYS A 466 9.53 -12.32 -4.19
N CYS A 467 8.21 -12.32 -4.29
CA CYS A 467 7.50 -12.99 -5.38
C CYS A 467 7.35 -12.08 -6.59
N GLY A 468 8.22 -12.22 -7.59
CA GLY A 468 8.22 -11.40 -8.81
C GLY A 468 8.14 -9.90 -8.49
N ASN A 469 7.09 -9.24 -8.98
CA ASN A 469 6.86 -7.81 -8.79
C ASN A 469 6.09 -7.45 -7.50
N SER A 470 5.67 -8.43 -6.68
CA SER A 470 4.93 -8.19 -5.43
C SER A 470 5.74 -7.35 -4.45
N ALA A 471 5.17 -6.29 -3.86
CA ALA A 471 5.87 -5.47 -2.86
C ALA A 471 6.20 -6.23 -1.55
N ALA A 472 5.56 -7.38 -1.30
CA ALA A 472 5.75 -8.15 -0.08
C ALA A 472 7.08 -8.90 -0.07
N VAL A 473 7.79 -8.80 1.05
CA VAL A 473 9.01 -9.56 1.35
C VAL A 473 8.64 -10.65 2.35
N PHE A 474 9.25 -11.82 2.21
CA PHE A 474 8.97 -12.97 3.06
C PHE A 474 10.25 -13.60 3.60
N GLU A 475 10.21 -14.11 4.82
CA GLU A 475 11.19 -15.07 5.32
C GLU A 475 10.69 -16.49 5.05
N VAL A 476 11.58 -17.36 4.55
CA VAL A 476 11.28 -18.78 4.35
C VAL A 476 11.73 -19.57 5.58
N LYS A 477 10.81 -20.35 6.15
CA LYS A 477 11.09 -21.32 7.22
C LYS A 477 10.23 -22.56 7.02
N ASN A 478 10.83 -23.75 7.00
CA ASN A 478 10.14 -25.03 6.81
C ASN A 478 9.17 -25.03 5.61
N ASN A 479 9.63 -24.56 4.45
CA ASN A 479 8.82 -24.45 3.21
C ASN A 479 7.55 -23.56 3.33
N THR A 480 7.48 -22.74 4.38
CA THR A 480 6.45 -21.72 4.59
C THR A 480 7.08 -20.34 4.41
N ARG A 481 6.38 -19.44 3.73
CA ARG A 481 6.79 -18.03 3.59
C ARG A 481 6.00 -17.16 4.55
N PHE A 482 6.70 -16.44 5.42
CA PHE A 482 6.09 -15.55 6.41
C PHE A 482 6.27 -14.10 5.94
N PRO A 483 5.20 -13.33 5.68
CA PRO A 483 5.33 -11.97 5.19
C PRO A 483 5.83 -11.02 6.27
N PHE A 484 6.79 -10.16 5.92
CA PHE A 484 7.07 -8.98 6.73
C PHE A 484 5.94 -7.96 6.52
N PRO A 485 5.31 -7.44 7.59
CA PRO A 485 4.18 -6.52 7.47
C PRO A 485 4.58 -5.15 6.91
N SER A 486 5.85 -4.77 7.03
CA SER A 486 6.40 -3.54 6.45
C SER A 486 7.91 -3.64 6.22
N ALA A 487 8.45 -2.69 5.45
CA ALA A 487 9.90 -2.52 5.30
C ALA A 487 10.58 -2.15 6.65
N SER A 488 9.88 -1.45 7.55
CA SER A 488 10.42 -1.13 8.87
C SER A 488 10.61 -2.37 9.72
N VAL A 489 9.63 -3.28 9.76
CA VAL A 489 9.76 -4.56 10.50
C VAL A 489 10.87 -5.43 9.91
N PHE A 490 11.03 -5.40 8.59
CA PHE A 490 12.13 -6.07 7.91
C PHE A 490 13.51 -5.51 8.34
N GLU A 491 13.68 -4.19 8.34
CA GLU A 491 14.94 -3.54 8.72
C GLU A 491 15.23 -3.59 10.23
N GLU A 492 14.20 -3.46 11.08
CA GLU A 492 14.30 -3.53 12.55
C GLU A 492 14.78 -4.88 13.03
N ARG A 493 14.41 -5.96 12.32
CA ARG A 493 14.94 -7.31 12.53
C ARG A 493 16.38 -7.50 12.02
N GLY A 494 17.02 -6.43 11.57
CA GLY A 494 18.40 -6.47 11.10
C GLY A 494 18.57 -7.07 9.71
N HIS A 495 17.49 -7.36 8.98
CA HIS A 495 17.58 -7.83 7.62
C HIS A 495 17.95 -6.69 6.65
N SER A 496 18.54 -7.07 5.52
CA SER A 496 18.95 -6.14 4.47
C SER A 496 18.35 -6.52 3.14
N PHE A 497 17.84 -5.55 2.39
CA PHE A 497 17.34 -5.76 1.02
C PHE A 497 18.43 -6.28 0.07
N SER A 498 19.71 -6.17 0.45
CA SER A 498 20.81 -6.78 -0.29
C SER A 498 20.77 -8.31 -0.31
N HIS A 499 20.12 -8.94 0.69
CA HIS A 499 19.91 -10.38 0.78
C HIS A 499 18.60 -10.83 0.14
N LEU A 500 17.81 -9.91 -0.40
CA LEU A 500 16.52 -10.21 -1.01
C LEU A 500 16.70 -10.98 -2.31
N VAL A 501 15.98 -12.09 -2.44
CA VAL A 501 15.99 -12.94 -3.64
C VAL A 501 14.63 -12.85 -4.33
N VAL A 502 14.64 -12.44 -5.61
CA VAL A 502 13.40 -12.34 -6.40
C VAL A 502 13.16 -13.66 -7.11
N VAL A 503 12.01 -14.27 -6.83
CA VAL A 503 11.66 -15.60 -7.36
C VAL A 503 10.23 -15.65 -7.88
N ASP A 504 10.00 -16.58 -8.79
CA ASP A 504 8.64 -17.04 -9.09
C ASP A 504 8.17 -17.98 -7.98
N CYS A 505 7.40 -17.44 -7.04
CA CYS A 505 6.88 -18.21 -5.92
C CYS A 505 5.91 -19.32 -6.34
N GLY A 506 5.28 -19.23 -7.54
CA GLY A 506 4.43 -20.28 -8.08
C GLY A 506 5.19 -21.58 -8.36
N ARG A 507 6.49 -21.48 -8.66
CA ARG A 507 7.37 -22.62 -8.91
C ARG A 507 7.66 -23.47 -7.67
N PHE A 508 7.71 -22.85 -6.49
CA PHE A 508 8.20 -23.49 -5.26
C PHE A 508 7.07 -23.95 -4.31
N ALA A 509 5.81 -23.70 -4.67
CA ALA A 509 4.63 -24.16 -3.93
C ALA A 509 4.67 -23.87 -2.41
N TYR A 510 5.16 -22.68 -2.02
CA TYR A 510 5.23 -22.28 -0.61
C TYR A 510 3.85 -22.17 0.04
N VAL A 511 3.74 -22.66 1.28
CA VAL A 511 2.59 -22.36 2.15
C VAL A 511 2.73 -20.91 2.66
N ILE A 512 1.63 -20.18 2.75
CA ILE A 512 1.64 -18.83 3.34
C ILE A 512 1.47 -18.92 4.86
N GLY A 513 2.44 -18.37 5.59
CA GLY A 513 2.40 -18.25 7.04
C GLY A 513 1.75 -16.93 7.48
N LEU A 514 1.48 -16.82 8.78
CA LEU A 514 1.04 -15.56 9.39
C LEU A 514 2.12 -14.48 9.22
N PRO A 515 1.75 -13.18 9.16
CA PRO A 515 2.73 -12.11 9.16
C PRO A 515 3.67 -12.19 10.36
N ILE A 516 4.96 -11.93 10.13
CA ILE A 516 5.96 -11.98 11.19
C ILE A 516 5.70 -10.80 12.13
N SER A 517 5.22 -11.07 13.34
CA SER A 517 4.92 -10.07 14.38
C SER A 517 6.19 -9.48 14.96
N ASN A 518 6.17 -8.30 15.58
CA ASN A 518 7.39 -7.64 16.13
C ASN A 518 7.94 -8.30 17.41
N VAL A 519 7.45 -9.47 17.80
CA VAL A 519 7.93 -10.19 18.97
C VAL A 519 9.05 -11.11 18.52
N ASN A 520 10.24 -10.95 19.08
CA ASN A 520 11.35 -11.89 18.93
C ASN A 520 10.84 -13.29 19.32
N GLN A 521 10.82 -14.21 18.35
CA GLN A 521 10.65 -15.65 18.58
C GLN A 521 11.99 -16.34 18.39
#